data_AF-E9IVL8-F1
#
_entry.id   AF-E9IVL8-F1
#
_cell.length_a   1.000
_cell.length_b   1.000
_cell.length_c   1.000
_cell.angle_alpha   90.00
_cell.angle_beta   90.00
_cell.angle_gamma   90.00
#
_symmetry.space_group_name_H-M   'P 1'
#
loop_
_entity.id
_entity.type
_entity.pdbx_description
1 polymer ?
#
loop_
_entity_poly.entity_id
_entity_poly.type
_entity_poly.pdbx_seq_one_letter_code
_entity_poly.pdbx_strand_id
1 'polypeptide(L)'
;EDGIMGTRCVAHTLQLAVWDAFRSPQIVTLIEKIRTVCRAFRSPIASEYLRFLNLTKPSLDNETRWHLTEDMILSLLCFKDVCHKAMKHCKKKIHLSNAEWEAATKISDALLAAKITTKQLQSEQLTVGDFLATWLRCKLDTASKTSNLTQDIAAAMEKREKRLLDSDAIVAAIYMDPR
;
A
#
# COMPACT_ATOMS: atom_id res chain seq x y z
N GLU A 1 -12.66 -18.41 -34.77
CA GLU A 1 -11.44 -17.60 -34.60
C GLU A 1 -11.14 -17.59 -33.12
N ASP A 2 -10.25 -18.46 -32.66
CA ASP A 2 -9.84 -18.50 -31.25
C ASP A 2 -8.85 -17.36 -31.03
N GLY A 3 -9.41 -16.18 -30.76
CA GLY A 3 -8.64 -15.02 -30.34
C GLY A 3 -7.89 -15.35 -29.05
N ILE A 4 -6.63 -14.92 -28.96
CA ILE A 4 -5.81 -15.04 -27.76
C ILE A 4 -6.60 -14.43 -26.58
N MET A 5 -7.08 -15.28 -25.68
CA MET A 5 -7.82 -14.84 -24.51
C MET A 5 -6.82 -14.45 -23.42
N GLY A 6 -6.66 -13.14 -23.18
CA GLY A 6 -5.81 -12.64 -22.11
C GLY A 6 -6.37 -13.00 -20.73
N THR A 7 -5.53 -13.49 -19.83
CA THR A 7 -5.90 -13.69 -18.42
C THR A 7 -5.74 -12.39 -17.62
N ARG A 8 -6.53 -12.23 -16.56
CA ARG A 8 -6.43 -11.06 -15.68
C ARG A 8 -5.13 -11.12 -14.88
N CYS A 9 -4.37 -10.03 -14.87
CA CYS A 9 -3.19 -9.94 -14.03
C CYS A 9 -3.58 -9.91 -12.54
N VAL A 10 -3.09 -10.91 -11.78
CA VAL A 10 -3.37 -11.03 -10.35
C VAL A 10 -2.80 -9.85 -9.56
N ALA A 11 -1.56 -9.46 -9.83
CA ALA A 11 -0.93 -8.31 -9.17
C ALA A 11 -1.73 -7.02 -9.38
N HIS A 12 -2.19 -6.76 -10.61
CA HIS A 12 -3.06 -5.63 -10.90
C HIS A 12 -4.41 -5.74 -10.18
N THR A 13 -4.95 -6.95 -10.06
CA THR A 13 -6.21 -7.19 -9.37
C THR A 13 -6.10 -6.91 -7.87
N LEU A 14 -4.98 -7.27 -7.23
CA LEU A 14 -4.69 -6.89 -5.84
C LEU A 14 -4.56 -5.37 -5.69
N GLN A 15 -3.89 -4.70 -6.64
CA GLN A 15 -3.82 -3.24 -6.62
C GLN A 15 -5.20 -2.60 -6.61
N LEU A 16 -6.10 -3.07 -7.48
CA LEU A 16 -7.46 -2.56 -7.53
C LEU A 16 -8.26 -2.88 -6.24
N ALA A 17 -8.00 -4.01 -5.58
CA ALA A 17 -8.62 -4.34 -4.29
C ALA A 17 -8.25 -3.33 -3.20
N VAL A 18 -6.97 -2.95 -3.12
CA VAL A 18 -6.49 -1.92 -2.18
C VAL A 18 -7.10 -0.56 -2.53
N TRP A 19 -7.15 -0.21 -3.82
CA TRP A 19 -7.78 1.03 -4.28
C TRP A 19 -9.27 1.14 -3.95
N ASP A 20 -10.01 0.04 -3.97
CA ASP A 20 -11.43 0.04 -3.60
C ASP A 20 -11.61 0.40 -2.11
N ALA A 21 -10.72 -0.10 -1.24
CA ALA A 21 -10.73 0.20 0.19
C ALA A 21 -10.21 1.62 0.51
N PHE A 22 -9.36 2.19 -0.35
CA PHE A 22 -8.75 3.52 -0.19
C PHE A 22 -9.68 4.71 -0.40
N ARG A 23 -10.98 4.47 -0.62
CA ARG A 23 -11.96 5.51 -0.95
C ARG A 23 -12.56 6.21 0.26
N SER A 24 -12.26 5.78 1.49
CA SER A 24 -12.76 6.42 2.70
C SER A 24 -12.29 7.90 2.76
N PRO A 25 -13.19 8.88 2.89
CA PRO A 25 -12.82 10.30 2.95
C PRO A 25 -11.81 10.63 4.05
N GLN A 26 -11.85 9.90 5.17
CA GLN A 26 -10.92 10.07 6.28
C GLN A 26 -9.49 9.67 5.89
N ILE A 27 -9.35 8.54 5.19
CA ILE A 27 -8.06 8.05 4.69
C ILE A 27 -7.50 9.02 3.65
N VAL A 28 -8.33 9.43 2.69
CA VAL A 28 -7.93 10.38 1.62
C VAL A 28 -7.44 11.70 2.22
N THR A 29 -8.20 12.25 3.18
CA THR A 29 -7.84 13.51 3.86
C THR A 29 -6.52 13.38 4.62
N LEU A 30 -6.31 12.28 5.34
CA LEU A 30 -5.07 12.02 6.06
C LEU A 30 -3.87 11.89 5.10
N ILE A 31 -4.03 11.17 3.99
CA ILE A 31 -2.97 11.03 2.97
C ILE A 31 -2.60 12.40 2.39
N GLU A 32 -3.56 13.26 2.08
CA GLU A 32 -3.24 14.60 1.55
C GLU A 32 -2.51 15.47 2.59
N LYS A 33 -2.86 15.32 3.87
CA LYS A 33 -2.12 15.98 4.96
C LYS A 33 -0.69 15.45 5.06
N ILE A 34 -0.49 14.14 4.95
CA ILE A 34 0.82 13.49 4.90
C ILE A 34 1.64 14.01 3.71
N ARG A 35 1.05 14.11 2.51
CA ARG A 35 1.72 14.71 1.34
C ARG A 35 2.16 16.14 1.61
N THR A 36 1.29 16.94 2.23
CA THR A 36 1.60 18.33 2.59
C THR A 36 2.79 18.42 3.54
N VAL A 37 2.86 17.52 4.54
CA VAL A 37 4.01 17.39 5.44
C VAL A 37 5.27 16.99 4.66
N CYS A 38 5.21 15.95 3.84
CA CYS A 38 6.34 15.48 3.03
C CYS A 38 6.85 16.56 2.05
N ARG A 39 5.96 17.38 1.49
CA ARG A 39 6.33 18.56 0.68
C ARG A 39 7.03 19.63 1.51
N ALA A 40 6.62 19.86 2.76
CA ALA A 40 7.27 20.84 3.64
C ALA A 40 8.74 20.46 3.94
N PHE A 41 9.04 19.17 4.13
CA PHE A 41 10.41 18.67 4.32
C PHE A 41 11.32 18.85 3.10
N ARG A 42 10.74 19.07 1.92
CA ARG A 42 11.49 19.35 0.68
C ARG A 42 11.82 20.83 0.50
N SER A 43 11.32 21.71 1.37
CA SER A 43 11.73 23.11 1.35
C SER A 43 13.24 23.25 1.59
N PRO A 44 13.90 24.30 1.05
CA PRO A 44 15.35 24.47 1.18
C PRO A 44 15.84 24.41 2.63
N ILE A 45 15.14 25.08 3.55
CA ILE A 45 15.49 25.13 4.98
C ILE A 45 15.36 23.74 5.63
N ALA A 46 14.25 23.05 5.41
CA ALA A 46 14.02 21.74 6.00
C ALA A 46 14.96 20.68 5.41
N SER A 47 15.21 20.75 4.09
CA SER A 47 16.14 19.85 3.41
C SER A 47 17.57 20.04 3.87
N GLU A 48 18.01 21.28 4.11
CA GLU A 48 19.34 21.57 4.66
C GLU A 48 19.49 21.00 6.08
N TYR A 49 18.46 21.16 6.91
CA TYR A 49 18.44 20.62 8.26
C TYR A 49 18.46 19.07 8.27
N LEU A 50 17.71 18.42 7.37
CA LEU A 50 17.77 16.97 7.19
C LEU A 50 19.17 16.51 6.76
N ARG A 51 19.82 17.25 5.85
CA ARG A 51 21.19 16.96 5.43
C ARG A 51 22.18 17.07 6.58
N PHE A 52 22.05 18.11 7.43
CA PHE A 52 22.87 18.26 8.64
C PHE A 52 22.72 17.06 9.60
N LEU A 53 21.54 16.46 9.67
CA LEU A 53 21.27 15.27 10.47
C LEU A 53 21.64 13.94 9.77
N ASN A 54 22.25 13.98 8.57
CA ASN A 54 22.52 12.82 7.71
C ASN A 54 21.26 12.00 7.38
N LEU A 55 20.12 12.68 7.21
CA LEU A 55 18.83 12.07 6.90
C LEU A 55 18.42 12.33 5.44
N THR A 56 17.79 11.34 4.83
CA THR A 56 17.20 11.47 3.49
C THR A 56 15.86 12.21 3.56
N LYS A 57 15.48 12.84 2.45
CA LYS A 57 14.18 13.52 2.36
C LYS A 57 13.07 12.44 2.30
N PRO A 58 11.92 12.64 2.98
CA PRO A 58 10.80 11.70 2.88
C PRO A 58 10.42 11.49 1.41
N SER A 59 10.01 10.29 0.99
CA SER A 59 9.50 10.07 -0.37
C SER A 59 8.16 10.81 -0.62
N LEU A 60 7.78 10.96 -1.89
CA LEU A 60 6.47 11.49 -2.28
C LEU A 60 5.83 10.42 -3.13
N ASP A 61 4.54 10.22 -2.91
CA ASP A 61 3.79 9.30 -3.74
C ASP A 61 3.48 9.90 -5.12
N ASN A 62 3.13 9.02 -6.05
CA ASN A 62 2.42 9.42 -7.25
C ASN A 62 0.99 8.86 -7.17
N GLU A 63 0.02 9.60 -7.67
CA GLU A 63 -1.40 9.29 -7.50
C GLU A 63 -1.80 7.95 -8.12
N THR A 64 -1.00 7.37 -9.01
CA THR A 64 -1.38 6.18 -9.77
C THR A 64 -1.02 4.86 -9.09
N ARG A 65 -0.17 4.84 -8.05
CA ARG A 65 0.27 3.60 -7.39
C ARG A 65 0.31 3.73 -5.87
N TRP A 66 -0.65 3.07 -5.20
CA TRP A 66 -0.76 3.05 -3.74
C TRP A 66 0.52 2.55 -3.02
N HIS A 67 1.36 1.75 -3.68
CA HIS A 67 2.65 1.32 -3.13
C HIS A 67 3.55 2.50 -2.73
N LEU A 68 3.55 3.57 -3.53
CA LEU A 68 4.34 4.76 -3.23
C LEU A 68 3.71 5.59 -2.11
N THR A 69 2.38 5.50 -1.94
CA THR A 69 1.69 6.07 -0.78
C THR A 69 2.14 5.38 0.50
N GLU A 70 2.24 4.05 0.51
CA GLU A 70 2.78 3.31 1.65
C GLU A 70 4.26 3.64 1.90
N ASP A 71 5.10 3.69 0.85
CA ASP A 71 6.51 4.09 0.98
C ASP A 71 6.66 5.50 1.58
N MET A 72 5.79 6.44 1.18
CA MET A 72 5.75 7.79 1.72
C MET A 72 5.35 7.81 3.19
N ILE A 73 4.34 7.02 3.58
CA ILE A 73 3.91 6.91 4.98
C ILE A 73 5.03 6.32 5.83
N LEU A 74 5.64 5.20 5.41
CA LEU A 74 6.76 4.57 6.12
C LEU A 74 7.93 5.54 6.27
N SER A 75 8.31 6.19 5.18
CA SER A 75 9.38 7.18 5.19
C SER A 75 9.10 8.28 6.20
N LEU A 76 7.88 8.84 6.21
CA LEU A 76 7.50 9.87 7.18
C LEU A 76 7.49 9.35 8.63
N LEU A 77 7.04 8.12 8.87
CA LEU A 77 7.04 7.48 10.20
C LEU A 77 8.45 7.33 10.77
N CYS A 78 9.45 6.98 9.94
CA CYS A 78 10.86 6.96 10.36
C CYS A 78 11.37 8.33 10.84
N PHE A 79 10.75 9.42 10.37
CA PHE A 79 11.11 10.77 10.79
C PHE A 79 10.29 11.29 11.96
N LYS A 80 9.39 10.52 12.59
CA LYS A 80 8.46 11.04 13.62
C LYS A 80 9.16 11.86 14.71
N ASP A 81 10.29 11.38 15.22
CA ASP A 81 11.06 12.07 16.28
C ASP A 81 11.81 13.31 15.76
N VAL A 82 12.26 13.26 14.51
CA VAL A 82 12.95 14.36 13.82
C VAL A 82 11.96 15.43 13.40
N CYS A 83 10.73 15.06 13.04
CA CYS A 83 9.67 15.96 12.62
C CYS A 83 9.38 16.99 13.70
N HIS A 84 9.27 16.56 14.96
CA HIS A 84 9.03 17.47 16.08
C HIS A 84 10.17 18.50 16.28
N LYS A 85 11.42 18.18 15.90
CA LYS A 85 12.57 19.08 16.01
C LYS A 85 12.72 19.97 14.77
N ALA A 86 12.70 19.39 13.59
CA ALA A 86 12.85 20.08 12.31
C ALA A 86 11.69 21.07 12.02
N MET A 87 10.45 20.69 12.38
CA MET A 87 9.29 21.54 12.13
C MET A 87 9.22 22.74 13.08
N LYS A 88 9.85 22.72 14.26
CA LYS A 88 9.97 23.93 15.12
C LYS A 88 10.68 25.08 14.40
N HIS A 89 11.58 24.76 13.49
CA HIS A 89 12.33 25.73 12.68
C HIS A 89 11.61 26.10 11.37
N CYS A 90 10.52 25.42 11.02
CA CYS A 90 9.72 25.73 9.83
C CYS A 90 8.58 26.70 10.19
N LYS A 91 8.53 27.86 9.51
CA LYS A 91 7.48 28.88 9.72
C LYS A 91 6.06 28.38 9.42
N LYS A 92 5.89 27.28 8.67
CA LYS A 92 4.59 26.65 8.41
C LYS A 92 4.32 25.58 9.47
N LYS A 93 3.29 25.79 10.30
CA LYS A 93 2.77 24.84 11.31
C LYS A 93 2.08 23.62 10.67
N ILE A 94 2.74 22.93 9.74
CA ILE A 94 2.20 21.71 9.14
C ILE A 94 2.65 20.54 10.00
N HIS A 95 1.82 20.15 10.96
CA HIS A 95 2.07 19.03 11.87
C HIS A 95 0.94 18.00 11.78
N LEU A 96 1.29 16.73 11.95
CA LEU A 96 0.34 15.68 12.29
C LEU A 96 0.15 15.64 13.81
N SER A 97 -1.09 15.53 14.23
CA SER A 97 -1.45 15.23 15.63
C SER A 97 -1.06 13.80 16.00
N ASN A 98 -1.01 13.48 17.29
CA ASN A 98 -0.72 12.13 17.75
C ASN A 98 -1.71 11.09 17.19
N ALA A 99 -3.00 11.44 17.10
CA ALA A 99 -4.02 10.58 16.52
C ALA A 99 -3.79 10.34 15.01
N GLU A 100 -3.33 11.35 14.27
CA GLU A 100 -3.01 11.21 12.85
C GLU A 100 -1.73 10.40 12.62
N TRP A 101 -0.74 10.51 13.50
CA TRP A 101 0.43 9.63 13.49
C TRP A 101 0.03 8.17 13.72
N GLU A 102 -0.82 7.91 14.71
CA GLU A 102 -1.32 6.56 14.99
C GLU A 102 -2.17 6.02 13.83
N ALA A 103 -3.02 6.85 13.23
CA ALA A 103 -3.79 6.49 12.05
C ALA A 103 -2.89 6.18 10.84
N ALA A 104 -1.81 6.95 10.63
CA ALA A 104 -0.83 6.67 9.58
C ALA A 104 -0.11 5.34 9.81
N THR A 105 0.26 5.01 11.05
CA THR A 105 0.81 3.70 11.41
C THR A 105 -0.19 2.58 11.10
N LYS A 106 -1.45 2.72 11.52
CA LYS A 106 -2.51 1.73 11.24
C LYS A 106 -2.74 1.51 9.74
N ILE A 107 -2.70 2.58 8.94
CA ILE A 107 -2.80 2.49 7.47
C ILE A 107 -1.59 1.73 6.91
N SER A 108 -0.38 2.06 7.35
CA SER A 108 0.84 1.36 6.92
C SER A 108 0.78 -0.14 7.26
N ASP A 109 0.36 -0.46 8.48
CA ASP A 109 0.21 -1.84 8.94
C ASP A 109 -0.85 -2.60 8.14
N ALA A 110 -1.96 -1.94 7.80
CA ALA A 110 -3.02 -2.53 6.98
C ALA A 110 -2.55 -2.88 5.56
N LEU A 111 -1.65 -2.07 5.00
CA LEU A 111 -1.14 -2.23 3.65
C LEU A 111 0.01 -3.22 3.51
N LEU A 112 0.72 -3.51 4.61
CA LEU A 112 1.96 -4.27 4.59
C LEU A 112 1.80 -5.65 3.91
N ALA A 113 0.74 -6.38 4.26
CA ALA A 113 0.46 -7.70 3.68
C ALA A 113 0.28 -7.58 2.16
N ALA A 114 -0.60 -6.68 1.71
CA ALA A 114 -0.83 -6.44 0.30
C ALA A 114 0.44 -6.00 -0.45
N LYS A 115 1.35 -5.26 0.20
CA LYS A 115 2.57 -4.77 -0.44
C LYS A 115 3.55 -5.90 -0.70
N ILE A 116 3.77 -6.74 0.30
CA ILE A 116 4.62 -7.94 0.20
C ILE A 116 4.05 -8.87 -0.89
N THR A 117 2.74 -9.10 -0.84
CA THR A 117 2.04 -9.97 -1.79
C THR A 117 2.10 -9.44 -3.22
N THR A 118 1.91 -8.13 -3.47
CA THR A 118 2.05 -7.61 -4.83
C THR A 118 3.44 -7.87 -5.40
N LYS A 119 4.51 -7.71 -4.60
CA LYS A 119 5.88 -7.98 -5.06
C LYS A 119 6.07 -9.46 -5.41
N GLN A 120 5.49 -10.38 -4.63
CA GLN A 120 5.52 -11.81 -4.93
C GLN A 120 4.73 -12.15 -6.21
N LEU A 121 3.55 -11.56 -6.36
CA LEU A 121 2.70 -11.75 -7.55
C LEU A 121 3.28 -11.12 -8.83
N GLN A 122 4.31 -10.29 -8.72
CA GLN A 122 5.06 -9.71 -9.84
C GLN A 122 6.30 -10.53 -10.22
N SER A 123 6.56 -11.65 -9.55
CA SER A 123 7.66 -12.56 -9.91
C SER A 123 7.51 -13.06 -11.35
N GLU A 124 8.61 -13.06 -12.10
CA GLU A 124 8.64 -13.56 -13.49
C GLU A 124 8.23 -15.03 -13.59
N GLN A 125 8.61 -15.83 -12.58
CA GLN A 125 8.33 -17.26 -12.52
C GLN A 125 7.19 -17.57 -11.54
N LEU A 126 6.08 -16.84 -11.62
CA LEU A 126 4.90 -17.09 -10.79
C LEU A 126 4.08 -18.26 -11.34
N THR A 127 4.04 -19.38 -10.61
CA THR A 127 3.12 -20.49 -10.94
C THR A 127 1.71 -20.21 -10.45
N VAL A 128 0.71 -20.92 -11.00
CA VAL A 128 -0.70 -20.73 -10.61
C VAL A 128 -0.94 -21.15 -9.15
N GLY A 129 -0.35 -22.24 -8.67
CA GLY A 129 -0.41 -22.60 -7.25
C GLY A 129 0.26 -21.57 -6.34
N ASP A 130 1.42 -21.01 -6.73
CA ASP A 130 2.09 -19.97 -5.95
C ASP A 130 1.25 -18.69 -5.88
N PHE A 131 0.59 -18.33 -6.99
CA PHE A 131 -0.42 -17.27 -7.01
C PHE A 131 -1.49 -17.52 -5.95
N LEU A 132 -2.15 -18.68 -5.99
CA LEU A 132 -3.29 -18.96 -5.12
C LEU A 132 -2.86 -18.96 -3.64
N ALA A 133 -1.75 -19.63 -3.32
CA ALA A 133 -1.20 -19.65 -1.98
C ALA A 133 -0.84 -18.25 -1.47
N THR A 134 -0.22 -17.43 -2.32
CA THR A 134 0.19 -16.06 -2.00
C THR A 134 -1.03 -15.15 -1.80
N TRP A 135 -2.05 -15.28 -2.65
CA TRP A 135 -3.31 -14.55 -2.55
C TRP A 135 -4.07 -14.90 -1.27
N LEU A 136 -4.21 -16.19 -0.97
CA LEU A 136 -4.89 -16.68 0.24
C LEU A 136 -4.17 -16.21 1.50
N ARG A 137 -2.84 -16.31 1.55
CA ARG A 137 -2.04 -15.81 2.68
C ARG A 137 -2.28 -14.32 2.91
N CYS A 138 -2.23 -13.51 1.86
CA CYS A 138 -2.53 -12.09 1.95
C CYS A 138 -3.93 -11.83 2.49
N LYS A 139 -4.94 -12.56 2.01
CA LYS A 139 -6.33 -12.42 2.45
C LYS A 139 -6.47 -12.73 3.95
N LEU A 140 -5.87 -13.83 4.40
CA LEU A 140 -5.88 -14.26 5.81
C LEU A 140 -5.11 -13.28 6.70
N ASP A 141 -3.91 -12.88 6.30
CA ASP A 141 -3.08 -11.92 7.05
C ASP A 141 -3.79 -10.57 7.20
N THR A 142 -4.41 -10.09 6.12
CA THR A 142 -5.21 -8.87 6.15
C THR A 142 -6.46 -9.05 7.03
N ALA A 143 -7.21 -10.15 6.89
CA ALA A 143 -8.41 -10.41 7.68
C ALA A 143 -8.14 -10.62 9.18
N SER A 144 -6.94 -11.06 9.55
CA SER A 144 -6.53 -11.23 10.95
C SER A 144 -6.45 -9.92 11.73
N LYS A 145 -6.35 -8.79 11.02
CA LYS A 145 -6.24 -7.44 11.60
C LYS A 145 -7.62 -6.82 11.79
N THR A 146 -7.85 -6.19 12.94
CA THR A 146 -9.16 -5.68 13.38
C THR A 146 -9.54 -4.30 12.85
N SER A 147 -8.75 -3.69 11.96
CA SER A 147 -9.05 -2.36 11.45
C SER A 147 -10.13 -2.39 10.36
N ASN A 148 -10.95 -1.33 10.27
CA ASN A 148 -11.94 -1.21 9.20
C ASN A 148 -11.29 -1.30 7.81
N LEU A 149 -10.12 -0.65 7.63
CA LEU A 149 -9.39 -0.69 6.37
C LEU A 149 -8.97 -2.12 5.97
N THR A 150 -8.51 -2.93 6.93
CA THR A 150 -8.12 -4.32 6.64
C THR A 150 -9.33 -5.18 6.30
N GLN A 151 -10.47 -4.98 6.97
CA GLN A 151 -11.71 -5.65 6.60
C GLN A 151 -12.18 -5.25 5.19
N ASP A 152 -12.11 -3.97 4.85
CA ASP A 152 -12.48 -3.47 3.51
C ASP A 152 -11.56 -4.04 2.43
N ILE A 153 -10.25 -4.12 2.67
CA ILE A 153 -9.29 -4.74 1.74
C ILE A 153 -9.61 -6.23 1.57
N ALA A 154 -9.83 -6.98 2.66
CA ALA A 154 -10.15 -8.40 2.60
C ALA A 154 -11.45 -8.66 1.83
N ALA A 155 -12.50 -7.86 2.07
CA ALA A 155 -13.75 -7.94 1.33
C ALA A 155 -13.59 -7.61 -0.16
N ALA A 156 -12.78 -6.59 -0.49
CA ALA A 156 -12.47 -6.24 -1.87
C ALA A 156 -11.66 -7.35 -2.59
N MET A 157 -10.72 -7.99 -1.88
CA MET A 157 -10.00 -9.16 -2.38
C MET A 157 -10.96 -10.31 -2.67
N GLU A 158 -11.81 -10.69 -1.72
CA GLU A 158 -12.80 -11.77 -1.88
C GLU A 158 -13.70 -11.55 -3.10
N LYS A 159 -14.21 -10.31 -3.29
CA LYS A 159 -15.02 -9.96 -4.45
C LYS A 159 -14.27 -10.12 -5.77
N ARG A 160 -12.99 -9.77 -5.80
CA ARG A 160 -12.16 -9.79 -7.01
C ARG A 160 -11.60 -11.17 -7.32
N GLU A 161 -11.37 -12.00 -6.30
CA GLU A 161 -10.96 -13.40 -6.42
C GLU A 161 -11.95 -14.20 -7.27
N LYS A 162 -13.26 -14.02 -7.05
CA LYS A 162 -14.31 -14.64 -7.87
C LYS A 162 -14.13 -14.39 -9.37
N ARG A 163 -13.62 -13.21 -9.75
CA ARG A 163 -13.37 -12.84 -11.15
C ARG A 163 -12.03 -13.37 -11.67
N LEU A 164 -11.07 -13.67 -10.81
CA LEU A 164 -9.83 -14.33 -11.19
C LEU A 164 -10.08 -15.81 -11.48
N LEU A 165 -10.91 -16.45 -10.66
CA LEU A 165 -11.25 -17.88 -10.76
C LEU A 165 -12.36 -18.19 -11.79
N ASP A 166 -12.84 -17.17 -12.51
CA ASP A 166 -13.81 -17.30 -13.62
C ASP A 166 -13.15 -17.77 -14.93
N SER A 167 -11.82 -17.92 -14.95
CA SER A 167 -11.07 -18.37 -16.13
C SER A 167 -10.87 -19.88 -16.08
N ASP A 168 -11.43 -20.60 -17.06
CA ASP A 168 -11.26 -22.05 -17.21
C ASP A 168 -9.78 -22.45 -17.26
N ALA A 169 -8.93 -21.64 -17.90
CA ALA A 169 -7.49 -21.88 -17.96
C ALA A 169 -6.83 -21.80 -16.56
N ILE A 170 -7.27 -20.85 -15.72
CA ILE A 170 -6.77 -20.72 -14.34
C ILE A 170 -7.27 -21.90 -13.51
N VAL A 171 -8.56 -22.25 -13.60
CA VAL A 171 -9.15 -23.36 -12.85
C VAL A 171 -8.50 -24.69 -13.23
N ALA A 172 -8.31 -24.96 -14.52
CA ALA A 172 -7.62 -26.14 -15.00
C ALA A 172 -6.16 -26.17 -14.52
N ALA A 173 -5.45 -25.05 -14.56
CA ALA A 173 -4.08 -24.98 -14.07
C ALA A 173 -3.98 -25.21 -12.55
N ILE A 174 -4.97 -24.75 -11.75
CA ILE A 174 -5.07 -25.07 -10.32
C ILE A 174 -5.30 -26.57 -10.14
N TYR A 175 -6.24 -27.16 -10.88
CA TYR A 175 -6.55 -28.60 -10.78
C TYR A 175 -5.35 -29.49 -11.14
N MET A 176 -4.53 -29.05 -12.10
CA MET A 176 -3.33 -29.77 -12.54
C MET A 176 -2.11 -29.53 -11.65
N ASP A 177 -2.19 -28.62 -10.67
CA ASP A 177 -1.12 -28.41 -9.70
C ASP A 177 -1.15 -29.54 -8.65
N PRO A 178 -0.10 -30.37 -8.55
CA PRO A 178 -0.11 -31.55 -7.68
C PRO A 178 0.15 -31.24 -6.20
N ARG A 179 0.40 -29.97 -5.85
CA ARG A 179 0.73 -29.50 -4.50
C ARG A 179 -0.52 -29.20 -3.68
#